data_AF-A0A5N8V6K3-F1
#
_entry.id   AF-A0A5N8V6K3-F1
#
_cell.length_a   1.000
_cell.length_b   1.000
_cell.length_c   1.000
_cell.angle_alpha   90.00
_cell.angle_beta   90.00
_cell.angle_gamma   90.00
#
_symmetry.space_group_name_H-M   'P 1'
#
loop_
_entity.id
_entity.type
_entity.pdbx_description
1 polymer ?
#
loop_
_entity_poly.entity_id
_entity_poly.type
_entity_poly.pdbx_seq_one_letter_code
_entity_poly.pdbx_strand_id
1 'polypeptide(L)'
;MESTATKTAEGEAPPRFTHREIMVTMSGLVIAMLLAMLDNMIVAPALPTIVGDLGGLNHLAWVTTGYILASTAATPIWGKLGDLLGRRVTFLSSIVIFLIGSVLCGMSQNMGELVGFRALQGLGAGGLMVGVMAVMAEIVPPRERGKYQGVLMAVMPVAMIGGPLAGGFITDHLNWRWAFYVNLPLGIAALAVCWFTLAKLSRGTGKARIDWTGAALLTIWISTLVLITSWGGNEYEWGSATIIGLAVLTVLAFVAFVIVERRAAEPIMPLAVFNNRNFSLAGALSFIVGFAMFGGVTFLPQFQQFVQGSSATNSGLLLMPMMLSSMAVSLAGGAVISRTGRYRALPIAGTVLMAAGLALFATMDINTTSATTSLYMVVLGAGMGCLMQSTMLIAQNNAPLRDIGAATGAATFLRNMGGSVGVSLLGSLYATTLTDSVTSHMNPAAGASGGQFEVAQMTPQALKGLPETVQHVFQQAVSDGVGEVFAWGAAVAAAGLLIAVFIRHVPLRGFDSAAKPDAAPEGTDQDTPAPATAG
;
A
#
# COMPACT_ATOMS: atom_id res chain seq x y z
N MET A 1 -16.74 -8.01 -63.49
CA MET A 1 -15.40 -7.63 -62.99
C MET A 1 -15.58 -6.36 -62.17
N GLU A 2 -16.27 -6.41 -61.03
CA GLU A 2 -15.84 -7.01 -59.76
C GLU A 2 -14.59 -6.32 -59.20
N SER A 3 -14.81 -5.33 -58.33
CA SER A 3 -13.94 -5.01 -57.20
C SER A 3 -14.71 -4.15 -56.22
N THR A 4 -15.52 -4.83 -55.40
CA THR A 4 -16.21 -4.28 -54.25
C THR A 4 -15.19 -3.82 -53.22
N ALA A 5 -14.93 -2.52 -53.14
CA ALA A 5 -14.12 -1.94 -52.06
C ALA A 5 -14.99 -1.80 -50.80
N THR A 6 -15.13 -2.88 -50.05
CA THR A 6 -15.69 -2.85 -48.70
C THR A 6 -14.66 -2.20 -47.77
N LYS A 7 -14.77 -0.88 -47.61
CA LYS A 7 -14.10 -0.12 -46.56
C LYS A 7 -14.80 -0.47 -45.25
N THR A 8 -14.38 -1.54 -44.58
CA THR A 8 -14.78 -1.83 -43.20
C THR A 8 -14.26 -0.70 -42.32
N ALA A 9 -15.14 0.25 -42.00
CA ALA A 9 -15.02 1.04 -40.80
C ALA A 9 -14.89 0.06 -39.62
N GLU A 10 -13.75 0.04 -38.96
CA GLU A 10 -13.63 -0.54 -37.62
C GLU A 10 -14.56 0.26 -36.71
N GLY A 11 -15.81 -0.17 -36.65
CA GLY A 11 -16.78 0.31 -35.67
C GLY A 11 -16.22 0.00 -34.30
N GLU A 12 -15.97 1.05 -33.53
CA GLU A 12 -15.75 0.98 -32.09
C GLU A 12 -16.92 0.17 -31.52
N ALA A 13 -16.65 -1.07 -31.10
CA ALA A 13 -17.68 -1.96 -30.59
C ALA A 13 -18.44 -1.25 -29.47
N PRO A 14 -19.78 -1.29 -29.43
CA PRO A 14 -20.56 -0.59 -28.43
C PRO A 14 -20.06 -0.98 -27.02
N PRO A 15 -19.99 -0.02 -26.07
CA PRO A 15 -19.45 -0.28 -24.75
C PRO A 15 -20.21 -1.47 -24.12
N ARG A 16 -19.46 -2.52 -23.73
CA ARG A 16 -20.01 -3.75 -23.15
C ARG A 16 -20.86 -3.52 -21.89
N PHE A 17 -20.70 -2.37 -21.24
CA PHE A 17 -21.43 -1.95 -20.04
C PHE A 17 -22.02 -0.55 -20.24
N THR A 18 -23.26 -0.37 -19.78
CA THR A 18 -23.88 0.96 -19.72
C THR A 18 -23.33 1.77 -18.55
N HIS A 19 -23.43 3.11 -18.60
CA HIS A 19 -22.97 3.98 -17.50
C HIS A 19 -23.61 3.61 -16.15
N ARG A 20 -24.91 3.27 -16.16
CA ARG A 20 -25.63 2.81 -14.96
C ARG A 20 -25.03 1.52 -14.39
N GLU A 21 -24.69 0.57 -15.25
CA GLU A 21 -24.06 -0.70 -14.84
C GLU A 21 -22.66 -0.49 -14.28
N ILE A 22 -21.87 0.41 -14.89
CA ILE A 22 -20.57 0.79 -14.38
C ILE A 22 -20.72 1.39 -12.97
N MET A 23 -21.63 2.34 -12.77
CA MET A 23 -21.85 2.98 -11.47
C MET A 23 -22.29 1.98 -10.38
N VAL A 24 -23.19 1.05 -10.71
CA VAL A 24 -23.63 0.01 -9.77
C VAL A 24 -22.50 -0.99 -9.49
N THR A 25 -21.70 -1.37 -10.47
CA THR A 25 -20.54 -2.25 -10.23
C THR A 25 -19.52 -1.55 -9.36
N MET A 26 -19.24 -0.27 -9.64
CA MET A 26 -18.30 0.55 -8.88
C MET A 26 -18.71 0.71 -7.42
N SER A 27 -20.01 0.81 -7.08
CA SER A 27 -20.42 0.84 -5.67
C SER A 27 -20.07 -0.47 -4.96
N GLY A 28 -20.28 -1.62 -5.60
CA GLY A 28 -19.85 -2.92 -5.07
C GLY A 28 -18.33 -3.00 -4.90
N LEU A 29 -17.56 -2.51 -5.87
CA LEU A 29 -16.09 -2.45 -5.80
C LEU A 29 -15.60 -1.53 -4.69
N VAL A 30 -16.24 -0.37 -4.50
CA VAL A 30 -15.92 0.58 -3.43
C VAL A 30 -16.19 -0.05 -2.06
N ILE A 31 -17.32 -0.73 -1.87
CA ILE A 31 -17.63 -1.42 -0.61
C ILE A 31 -16.61 -2.53 -0.35
N ALA A 32 -16.27 -3.34 -1.36
CA ALA A 32 -15.27 -4.40 -1.23
C ALA A 32 -13.87 -3.86 -0.90
N MET A 33 -13.48 -2.74 -1.50
CA MET A 33 -12.21 -2.06 -1.19
C MET A 33 -12.23 -1.47 0.22
N LEU A 34 -13.35 -0.85 0.63
CA LEU A 34 -13.54 -0.33 1.98
C LEU A 34 -13.40 -1.46 3.00
N LEU A 35 -14.04 -2.60 2.74
CA LEU A 35 -13.96 -3.80 3.58
C LEU A 35 -12.53 -4.26 3.82
N ALA A 36 -11.73 -4.37 2.74
CA ALA A 36 -10.33 -4.80 2.83
C ALA A 36 -9.46 -3.80 3.61
N MET A 37 -9.71 -2.49 3.47
CA MET A 37 -8.88 -1.46 4.10
C MET A 37 -9.28 -1.18 5.56
N LEU A 38 -10.57 -1.26 5.87
CA LEU A 38 -11.14 -0.89 7.15
C LEU A 38 -10.91 -1.96 8.22
N ASP A 39 -10.75 -3.22 7.81
CA ASP A 39 -10.57 -4.36 8.72
C ASP A 39 -9.38 -4.20 9.69
N ASN A 40 -8.16 -3.96 9.19
CA ASN A 40 -7.02 -3.74 10.10
C ASN A 40 -7.18 -2.48 10.96
N MET A 41 -7.85 -1.47 10.43
CA MET A 41 -8.03 -0.18 11.10
C MET A 41 -9.05 -0.25 12.23
N ILE A 42 -10.06 -1.12 12.11
CA ILE A 42 -11.03 -1.41 13.17
C ILE A 42 -10.41 -2.31 14.25
N VAL A 43 -9.63 -3.31 13.84
CA VAL A 43 -9.08 -4.31 14.77
C VAL A 43 -7.97 -3.71 15.63
N ALA A 44 -7.18 -2.77 15.10
CA ALA A 44 -6.05 -2.18 15.83
C ALA A 44 -6.43 -1.56 17.19
N PRO A 45 -7.48 -0.71 17.31
CA PRO A 45 -7.97 -0.24 18.62
C PRO A 45 -8.47 -1.34 19.56
N ALA A 46 -8.97 -2.45 19.00
CA ALA A 46 -9.54 -3.55 19.78
C ALA A 46 -8.48 -4.52 20.34
N LEU A 47 -7.24 -4.49 19.81
CA LEU A 47 -6.17 -5.44 20.16
C LEU A 47 -5.91 -5.57 21.67
N PRO A 48 -5.82 -4.48 22.47
CA PRO A 48 -5.61 -4.60 23.91
C PRO A 48 -6.75 -5.36 24.61
N THR A 49 -8.00 -5.09 24.23
CA THR A 49 -9.19 -5.76 24.77
C THR A 49 -9.23 -7.23 24.37
N ILE A 50 -8.90 -7.55 23.11
CA ILE A 50 -8.82 -8.92 22.60
C ILE A 50 -7.82 -9.75 23.43
N VAL A 51 -6.67 -9.17 23.75
CA VAL A 51 -5.64 -9.83 24.57
C VAL A 51 -6.09 -9.99 26.02
N GLY A 52 -6.82 -9.02 26.56
CA GLY A 52 -7.45 -9.13 27.89
C GLY A 52 -8.43 -10.30 27.98
N ASP A 53 -9.22 -10.52 26.93
CA ASP A 53 -10.25 -11.56 26.88
C ASP A 53 -9.73 -12.96 26.51
N LEU A 54 -8.83 -13.05 25.52
CA LEU A 54 -8.34 -14.32 24.97
C LEU A 54 -7.00 -14.77 25.57
N GLY A 55 -6.32 -13.90 26.30
CA GLY A 55 -4.94 -14.09 26.75
C GLY A 55 -3.94 -14.14 25.59
N GLY A 56 -2.72 -14.61 25.87
CA GLY A 56 -1.72 -14.83 24.82
C GLY A 56 -1.08 -13.56 24.27
N LEU A 57 -0.53 -12.71 25.16
CA LEU A 57 0.25 -11.50 24.80
C LEU A 57 1.31 -11.77 23.72
N ASN A 58 1.97 -12.93 23.78
CA ASN A 58 2.99 -13.34 22.81
C ASN A 58 2.47 -13.47 21.37
N HIS A 59 1.15 -13.60 21.18
CA HIS A 59 0.52 -13.72 19.87
C HIS A 59 -0.13 -12.41 19.38
N LEU A 60 -0.03 -11.31 20.14
CA LEU A 60 -0.64 -10.02 19.78
C LEU A 60 -0.13 -9.51 18.43
N ALA A 61 1.19 -9.50 18.23
CA ALA A 61 1.82 -9.06 16.97
C ALA A 61 1.40 -9.95 15.78
N TRP A 62 1.08 -11.22 16.04
CA TRP A 62 0.68 -12.18 15.02
C TRP A 62 -0.72 -11.94 14.45
N VAL A 63 -1.62 -11.29 15.20
CA VAL A 63 -2.98 -10.97 14.73
C VAL A 63 -2.93 -10.07 13.49
N THR A 64 -2.02 -9.08 13.48
CA THR A 64 -1.82 -8.18 12.34
C THR A 64 -0.83 -8.76 11.34
N THR A 65 0.28 -9.33 11.82
CA THR A 65 1.34 -9.88 10.95
C THR A 65 0.81 -11.03 10.09
N GLY A 66 0.08 -11.99 10.66
CA GLY A 66 -0.48 -13.13 9.92
C GLY A 66 -1.44 -12.71 8.81
N TYR A 67 -2.27 -11.69 9.05
CA TYR A 67 -3.14 -11.11 8.04
C TYR A 67 -2.36 -10.46 6.90
N ILE A 68 -1.38 -9.60 7.22
CA ILE A 68 -0.57 -8.89 6.21
C ILE A 68 0.24 -9.89 5.40
N LEU A 69 0.79 -10.91 6.05
CA LEU A 69 1.54 -11.99 5.42
C LEU A 69 0.68 -12.74 4.39
N ALA A 70 -0.48 -13.23 4.84
CA ALA A 70 -1.38 -13.99 4.01
C ALA A 70 -1.96 -13.15 2.85
N SER A 71 -2.32 -11.90 3.11
CA SER A 71 -2.82 -11.00 2.07
C SER A 71 -1.76 -10.69 1.02
N THR A 72 -0.53 -10.38 1.44
CA THR A 72 0.58 -10.07 0.53
C THR A 72 0.96 -11.29 -0.32
N ALA A 73 0.98 -12.49 0.27
CA ALA A 73 1.22 -13.73 -0.44
C ALA A 73 0.10 -14.08 -1.44
N ALA A 74 -1.16 -13.84 -1.07
CA ALA A 74 -2.32 -14.19 -1.89
C ALA A 74 -2.55 -13.23 -3.07
N THR A 75 -2.18 -11.95 -2.94
CA THR A 75 -2.32 -10.91 -3.97
C THR A 75 -1.88 -11.36 -5.39
N PRO A 76 -0.64 -11.82 -5.62
CA PRO A 76 -0.22 -12.25 -6.96
C PRO A 76 -0.97 -13.50 -7.46
N ILE A 77 -1.30 -14.43 -6.55
CA ILE A 77 -2.03 -15.66 -6.87
C ILE A 77 -3.43 -15.33 -7.37
N TRP A 78 -4.14 -14.42 -6.69
CA TRP A 78 -5.46 -13.94 -7.13
C TRP A 78 -5.41 -13.22 -8.47
N GLY A 79 -4.36 -12.44 -8.72
CA GLY A 79 -4.13 -11.78 -10.00
C GLY A 79 -4.17 -12.78 -11.16
N LYS A 80 -3.42 -13.89 -11.02
CA LYS A 80 -3.30 -14.94 -12.03
C LYS A 80 -4.53 -15.85 -12.12
N LEU A 81 -5.10 -16.22 -10.97
CA LEU A 81 -6.38 -16.94 -10.95
C LEU A 81 -7.46 -16.15 -11.70
N GLY A 82 -7.44 -14.82 -11.60
CA GLY A 82 -8.40 -13.95 -12.29
C GLY A 82 -8.25 -13.97 -13.80
N ASP A 83 -7.04 -14.13 -14.33
CA ASP A 83 -6.80 -14.31 -15.77
C ASP A 83 -7.30 -15.68 -16.28
N LEU A 84 -7.27 -16.69 -15.40
CA LEU A 84 -7.58 -18.07 -15.71
C LEU A 84 -9.07 -18.42 -15.61
N LEU A 85 -9.62 -18.19 -14.42
CA LEU A 85 -11.01 -18.52 -14.07
C LEU A 85 -11.97 -17.39 -14.46
N GLY A 86 -11.42 -16.22 -14.81
CA GLY A 86 -12.17 -15.00 -15.09
C GLY A 86 -12.38 -14.16 -13.83
N ARG A 87 -12.42 -12.84 -14.02
CA ARG A 87 -12.44 -11.86 -12.93
C ARG A 87 -13.66 -11.98 -12.03
N ARG A 88 -14.82 -12.38 -12.57
CA ARG A 88 -16.05 -12.61 -11.79
C ARG A 88 -15.85 -13.66 -10.70
N VAL A 89 -15.42 -14.86 -11.08
CA VAL A 89 -15.32 -15.99 -10.15
C VAL A 89 -14.30 -15.67 -9.06
N THR A 90 -13.12 -15.19 -9.46
CA THR A 90 -12.05 -14.90 -8.50
C THR A 90 -12.41 -13.79 -7.52
N PHE A 91 -13.06 -12.73 -8.00
CA PHE A 91 -13.42 -11.63 -7.12
C PHE A 91 -14.48 -12.05 -6.10
N LEU A 92 -15.52 -12.76 -6.54
CA LEU A 92 -16.57 -13.27 -5.64
C LEU A 92 -16.02 -14.28 -4.64
N SER A 93 -15.15 -15.19 -5.07
CA SER A 93 -14.47 -16.12 -4.17
C SER A 93 -13.63 -15.40 -3.11
N SER A 94 -12.92 -14.33 -3.48
CA SER A 94 -12.14 -13.54 -2.52
C SER A 94 -13.01 -12.87 -1.45
N ILE A 95 -14.19 -12.34 -1.83
CA ILE A 95 -15.17 -11.78 -0.88
C ILE A 95 -15.66 -12.88 0.08
N VAL A 96 -16.02 -14.06 -0.45
CA VAL A 96 -16.52 -15.17 0.38
C VAL A 96 -15.46 -15.65 1.37
N ILE A 97 -14.20 -15.84 0.92
CA ILE A 97 -13.11 -16.25 1.81
C ILE A 97 -12.87 -15.19 2.90
N PHE A 98 -12.90 -13.91 2.53
CA PHE A 98 -12.78 -12.82 3.50
C PHE A 98 -13.91 -12.82 4.53
N LEU A 99 -15.16 -13.04 4.10
CA LEU A 99 -16.32 -13.10 4.98
C LEU A 99 -16.26 -14.30 5.94
N ILE A 100 -15.89 -15.49 5.44
CA ILE A 100 -15.70 -16.68 6.25
C ILE A 100 -14.60 -16.43 7.30
N GLY A 101 -13.46 -15.87 6.89
CA GLY A 101 -12.40 -15.48 7.81
C GLY A 101 -12.87 -14.49 8.88
N SER A 102 -13.69 -13.50 8.50
CA SER A 102 -14.28 -12.53 9.43
C SER A 102 -15.20 -13.21 10.47
N VAL A 103 -16.09 -14.12 10.04
CA VAL A 103 -16.94 -14.88 10.97
C VAL A 103 -16.09 -15.68 11.96
N LEU A 104 -15.09 -16.40 11.44
CA LEU A 104 -14.22 -17.24 12.27
C LEU A 104 -13.41 -16.40 13.27
N CYS A 105 -12.91 -15.23 12.87
CA CYS A 105 -12.24 -14.30 13.80
C CYS A 105 -13.16 -13.88 14.95
N GLY A 106 -14.41 -13.52 14.66
CA GLY A 106 -15.42 -13.19 15.68
C GLY A 106 -15.81 -14.37 16.58
N MET A 107 -15.65 -15.60 16.09
CA MET A 107 -15.92 -16.84 16.84
C MET A 107 -14.70 -17.39 17.60
N SER A 108 -13.53 -16.75 17.48
CA SER A 108 -12.29 -17.24 18.09
C SER A 108 -12.41 -17.35 19.62
N GLN A 109 -11.87 -18.45 20.15
CA GLN A 109 -11.87 -18.76 21.59
C GLN A 109 -10.50 -18.60 22.24
N ASN A 110 -9.44 -18.51 21.44
CA ASN A 110 -8.08 -18.27 21.89
C ASN A 110 -7.29 -17.49 20.83
N MET A 111 -6.13 -16.96 21.23
CA MET A 111 -5.33 -16.12 20.35
C MET A 111 -4.74 -16.87 19.15
N GLY A 112 -4.42 -18.17 19.30
CA GLY A 112 -3.91 -18.99 18.19
C GLY A 112 -4.94 -19.19 17.08
N GLU A 113 -6.20 -19.47 17.44
CA GLU A 113 -7.33 -19.50 16.52
C GLU A 113 -7.52 -18.15 15.82
N LEU A 114 -7.50 -17.04 16.58
CA LEU A 114 -7.65 -15.72 16.00
C LEU A 114 -6.55 -15.44 14.95
N VAL A 115 -5.30 -15.75 15.25
CA VAL A 115 -4.18 -15.60 14.30
C VAL A 115 -4.40 -16.47 13.05
N GLY A 116 -4.80 -17.73 13.21
CA GLY A 116 -5.08 -18.63 12.09
C GLY A 116 -6.24 -18.14 11.22
N PHE A 117 -7.32 -17.66 11.83
CA PHE A 117 -8.46 -17.10 11.12
C PHE A 117 -8.14 -15.76 10.45
N ARG A 118 -7.27 -14.94 11.05
CA ARG A 118 -6.74 -13.71 10.45
C ARG A 118 -5.89 -14.00 9.22
N ALA A 119 -5.10 -15.07 9.25
CA ALA A 119 -4.38 -15.53 8.06
C ALA A 119 -5.36 -15.93 6.94
N LEU A 120 -6.40 -16.72 7.27
CA LEU A 120 -7.46 -17.09 6.30
C LEU A 120 -8.18 -15.86 5.73
N GLN A 121 -8.53 -14.90 6.58
CA GLN A 121 -9.15 -13.63 6.20
C GLN A 121 -8.24 -12.81 5.27
N GLY A 122 -6.93 -12.77 5.59
CA GLY A 122 -5.90 -12.13 4.79
C GLY A 122 -5.82 -12.70 3.38
N LEU A 123 -5.96 -14.03 3.20
CA LEU A 123 -6.02 -14.65 1.87
C LEU A 123 -7.14 -14.03 1.01
N GLY A 124 -8.31 -13.77 1.59
CA GLY A 124 -9.42 -13.09 0.90
C GLY A 124 -9.09 -11.62 0.60
N ALA A 125 -8.52 -10.90 1.56
CA ALA A 125 -8.17 -9.49 1.43
C ALA A 125 -7.22 -9.19 0.27
N GLY A 126 -6.21 -10.05 0.08
CA GLY A 126 -5.28 -9.94 -1.05
C GLY A 126 -5.98 -10.00 -2.42
N GLY A 127 -7.05 -10.79 -2.51
CA GLY A 127 -7.89 -10.92 -3.71
C GLY A 127 -8.83 -9.75 -3.93
N LEU A 128 -9.35 -9.16 -2.86
CA LEU A 128 -10.19 -7.95 -2.93
C LEU A 128 -9.43 -6.78 -3.55
N MET A 129 -8.22 -6.49 -3.08
CA MET A 129 -7.43 -5.35 -3.56
C MET A 129 -7.08 -5.47 -5.05
N VAL A 130 -6.59 -6.64 -5.48
CA VAL A 130 -6.22 -6.86 -6.90
C VAL A 130 -7.46 -6.96 -7.78
N GLY A 131 -8.50 -7.63 -7.29
CA GLY A 131 -9.74 -7.85 -8.02
C GLY A 131 -10.47 -6.55 -8.34
N VAL A 132 -10.53 -5.59 -7.40
CA VAL A 132 -11.13 -4.28 -7.63
C VAL A 132 -10.48 -3.56 -8.81
N MET A 133 -9.15 -3.50 -8.85
CA MET A 133 -8.41 -2.83 -9.92
C MET A 133 -8.57 -3.55 -11.26
N ALA A 134 -8.56 -4.89 -11.25
CA ALA A 134 -8.70 -5.69 -12.45
C ALA A 134 -10.12 -5.59 -13.05
N VAL A 135 -11.16 -5.66 -12.21
CA VAL A 135 -12.55 -5.53 -12.65
C VAL A 135 -12.81 -4.11 -13.17
N MET A 136 -12.33 -3.07 -12.47
CA MET A 136 -12.44 -1.69 -12.94
C MET A 136 -11.81 -1.54 -14.34
N ALA A 137 -10.62 -2.12 -14.56
CA ALA A 137 -9.97 -2.07 -15.86
C ALA A 137 -10.80 -2.74 -16.97
N GLU A 138 -11.57 -3.79 -16.68
CA GLU A 138 -12.37 -4.51 -17.67
C GLU A 138 -13.70 -3.81 -17.99
N ILE A 139 -14.35 -3.19 -16.99
CA ILE A 139 -15.68 -2.56 -17.17
C ILE A 139 -15.61 -1.08 -17.55
N VAL A 140 -14.53 -0.37 -17.18
CA VAL A 140 -14.40 1.08 -17.39
C VAL A 140 -13.54 1.38 -18.63
N PRO A 141 -14.07 2.16 -19.60
CA PRO A 141 -13.31 2.61 -20.76
C PRO A 141 -12.02 3.34 -20.35
N PRO A 142 -10.88 3.15 -21.05
CA PRO A 142 -9.59 3.74 -20.68
C PRO A 142 -9.61 5.24 -20.40
N ARG A 143 -10.43 6.00 -21.16
CA ARG A 143 -10.60 7.45 -21.03
C ARG A 143 -11.22 7.88 -19.69
N GLU A 144 -12.05 7.03 -19.09
CA GLU A 144 -12.76 7.35 -17.85
C GLU A 144 -12.09 6.76 -16.61
N ARG A 145 -11.14 5.83 -16.77
CA ARG A 145 -10.47 5.12 -15.66
C ARG A 145 -9.91 6.05 -14.60
N GLY A 146 -9.34 7.20 -14.99
CA GLY A 146 -8.81 8.18 -14.03
C GLY A 146 -9.87 8.70 -13.03
N LYS A 147 -11.10 8.93 -13.48
CA LYS A 147 -12.21 9.40 -12.62
C LYS A 147 -12.58 8.32 -11.60
N TYR A 148 -12.75 7.08 -12.05
CA TYR A 148 -13.14 5.96 -11.21
C TYR A 148 -12.01 5.51 -10.28
N GLN A 149 -10.77 5.57 -10.73
CA GLN A 149 -9.59 5.32 -9.91
C GLN A 149 -9.46 6.38 -8.81
N GLY A 150 -9.81 7.64 -9.06
CA GLY A 150 -9.91 8.67 -8.03
C GLY A 150 -10.92 8.32 -6.92
N VAL A 151 -12.08 7.75 -7.28
CA VAL A 151 -13.07 7.27 -6.31
C VAL A 151 -12.52 6.12 -5.47
N LEU A 152 -11.85 5.14 -6.10
CA LEU A 152 -11.21 4.03 -5.39
C LEU A 152 -10.09 4.51 -4.46
N MET A 153 -9.31 5.51 -4.88
CA MET A 153 -8.26 6.10 -4.05
C MET A 153 -8.83 6.91 -2.87
N ALA A 154 -10.02 7.49 -3.00
CA ALA A 154 -10.70 8.19 -1.90
C ALA A 154 -11.19 7.24 -0.80
N VAL A 155 -11.34 5.95 -1.08
CA VAL A 155 -11.73 4.94 -0.07
C VAL A 155 -10.67 4.79 1.02
N MET A 156 -9.39 4.85 0.65
CA MET A 156 -8.27 4.66 1.59
C MET A 156 -8.29 5.66 2.77
N PRO A 157 -8.37 6.98 2.55
CA PRO A 157 -8.50 7.92 3.66
C PRO A 157 -9.81 7.72 4.41
N VAL A 158 -10.94 7.46 3.75
CA VAL A 158 -12.20 7.17 4.47
C VAL A 158 -12.05 5.96 5.40
N ALA A 159 -11.40 4.89 4.95
CA ALA A 159 -11.13 3.69 5.76
C ALA A 159 -10.16 3.97 6.91
N MET A 160 -9.13 4.78 6.68
CA MET A 160 -8.13 5.13 7.69
C MET A 160 -8.70 6.02 8.80
N ILE A 161 -9.65 6.89 8.49
CA ILE A 161 -10.32 7.76 9.46
C ILE A 161 -11.45 7.00 10.15
N GLY A 162 -12.32 6.40 9.34
CA GLY A 162 -13.50 5.70 9.79
C GLY A 162 -13.16 4.41 10.54
N GLY A 163 -12.06 3.75 10.20
CA GLY A 163 -11.64 2.49 10.80
C GLY A 163 -11.36 2.61 12.30
N PRO A 164 -10.41 3.43 12.76
CA PRO A 164 -10.11 3.56 14.18
C PRO A 164 -11.28 4.15 14.98
N LEU A 165 -12.04 5.08 14.39
CA LEU A 165 -13.25 5.64 15.01
C LEU A 165 -14.34 4.59 15.22
N ALA A 166 -14.64 3.80 14.18
CA ALA A 166 -15.61 2.73 14.26
C ALA A 166 -15.12 1.61 15.18
N GLY A 167 -13.83 1.24 15.11
CA GLY A 167 -13.22 0.21 15.93
C GLY A 167 -13.23 0.56 17.41
N GLY A 168 -12.86 1.80 17.75
CA GLY A 168 -12.96 2.33 19.11
C GLY A 168 -14.40 2.31 19.61
N PHE A 169 -15.34 2.89 18.84
CA PHE A 169 -16.77 2.89 19.22
C PHE A 169 -17.34 1.47 19.42
N ILE A 170 -17.00 0.53 18.54
CA ILE A 170 -17.41 -0.87 18.65
C ILE A 170 -16.78 -1.54 19.87
N THR A 171 -15.52 -1.25 20.18
CA THR A 171 -14.83 -1.85 21.33
C THR A 171 -15.36 -1.28 22.65
N ASP A 172 -15.69 0.01 22.69
CA ASP A 172 -16.12 0.72 23.89
C ASP A 172 -17.61 0.46 24.22
N HIS A 173 -18.48 0.36 23.21
CA HIS A 173 -19.93 0.22 23.40
C HIS A 173 -20.48 -1.18 23.09
N LEU A 174 -19.74 -1.99 22.32
CA LEU A 174 -20.10 -3.36 21.97
C LEU A 174 -18.99 -4.31 22.42
N ASN A 175 -19.05 -5.56 21.94
CA ASN A 175 -17.98 -6.53 22.15
C ASN A 175 -16.97 -6.42 20.99
N TRP A 176 -15.66 -6.59 21.28
CA TRP A 176 -14.61 -6.60 20.25
C TRP A 176 -14.89 -7.57 19.10
N ARG A 177 -15.65 -8.65 19.32
CA ARG A 177 -16.06 -9.59 18.26
C ARG A 177 -16.83 -8.91 17.13
N TRP A 178 -17.57 -7.83 17.43
CA TRP A 178 -18.28 -7.03 16.43
C TRP A 178 -17.36 -6.27 15.49
N ALA A 179 -16.08 -6.07 15.86
CA ALA A 179 -15.05 -5.56 14.96
C ALA A 179 -14.97 -6.40 13.68
N PHE A 180 -15.13 -7.72 13.81
CA PHE A 180 -15.13 -8.66 12.69
C PHE A 180 -16.51 -8.83 12.05
N TYR A 181 -17.59 -8.82 12.84
CA TYR A 181 -18.94 -8.96 12.29
C TYR A 181 -19.43 -7.74 11.50
N VAL A 182 -18.86 -6.55 11.72
CA VAL A 182 -19.18 -5.36 10.89
C VAL A 182 -18.86 -5.59 9.40
N ASN A 183 -17.91 -6.48 9.11
CA ASN A 183 -17.55 -6.84 7.75
C ASN A 183 -18.65 -7.65 7.03
N LEU A 184 -19.50 -8.36 7.78
CA LEU A 184 -20.54 -9.22 7.20
C LEU A 184 -21.60 -8.45 6.39
N PRO A 185 -22.29 -7.44 6.94
CA PRO A 185 -23.29 -6.70 6.18
C PRO A 185 -22.69 -5.99 4.96
N LEU A 186 -21.50 -5.39 5.11
CA LEU A 186 -20.80 -4.72 4.01
C LEU A 186 -20.36 -5.71 2.93
N GLY A 187 -19.75 -6.84 3.31
CA GLY A 187 -19.30 -7.83 2.36
C GLY A 187 -20.46 -8.58 1.69
N ILE A 188 -21.58 -8.83 2.36
CA ILE A 188 -22.79 -9.39 1.75
C ILE A 188 -23.38 -8.40 0.73
N ALA A 189 -23.42 -7.11 1.05
CA ALA A 189 -23.86 -6.08 0.11
C ALA A 189 -22.95 -6.01 -1.13
N ALA A 190 -21.62 -5.99 -0.92
CA ALA A 190 -20.64 -6.03 -2.01
C ALA A 190 -20.79 -7.31 -2.85
N LEU A 191 -20.93 -8.46 -2.21
CA LEU A 191 -21.09 -9.76 -2.86
C LEU A 191 -22.36 -9.76 -3.72
N ALA A 192 -23.50 -9.31 -3.18
CA ALA A 192 -24.75 -9.24 -3.90
C ALA A 192 -24.66 -8.33 -5.13
N VAL A 193 -24.16 -7.09 -4.95
CA VAL A 193 -24.00 -6.13 -6.06
C VAL A 193 -23.09 -6.70 -7.15
N CYS A 194 -21.94 -7.25 -6.76
CA CYS A 194 -20.97 -7.81 -7.69
C CYS A 194 -21.46 -9.10 -8.33
N TRP A 195 -22.24 -9.92 -7.63
CA TRP A 195 -22.79 -11.17 -8.15
C TRP A 195 -23.65 -10.94 -9.38
N PHE A 196 -24.53 -9.93 -9.32
CA PHE A 196 -25.44 -9.57 -10.41
C PHE A 196 -24.76 -8.76 -11.51
N THR A 197 -23.92 -7.79 -11.15
CA THR A 197 -23.30 -6.89 -12.14
C THR A 197 -22.17 -7.54 -12.94
N LEU A 198 -21.36 -8.40 -12.30
CA LEU A 198 -20.22 -9.05 -12.95
C LEU A 198 -20.62 -10.21 -13.87
N ALA A 199 -21.90 -10.55 -13.95
CA ALA A 199 -22.38 -11.67 -14.76
C ALA A 199 -22.05 -11.54 -16.25
N LYS A 200 -21.84 -10.32 -16.74
CA LYS A 200 -21.50 -10.01 -18.13
C LYS A 200 -20.02 -10.08 -18.47
N LEU A 201 -19.13 -10.22 -17.47
CA LEU A 201 -17.70 -10.35 -17.74
C LEU A 201 -17.39 -11.62 -18.53
N SER A 202 -16.33 -11.56 -19.34
CA SER A 202 -15.91 -12.70 -20.13
C SER A 202 -15.51 -13.86 -19.21
N ARG A 203 -15.90 -15.08 -19.59
CA ARG A 203 -15.37 -16.29 -18.94
C ARG A 203 -13.88 -16.35 -19.24
N GLY A 204 -13.07 -16.67 -18.23
CA GLY A 204 -11.62 -16.70 -18.34
C GLY A 204 -11.15 -17.50 -19.56
N THR A 205 -10.01 -17.13 -20.11
CA THR A 205 -9.54 -17.71 -21.39
C THR A 205 -9.10 -19.17 -21.26
N GLY A 206 -8.87 -19.66 -20.03
CA GLY A 206 -8.41 -21.02 -19.74
C GLY A 206 -7.02 -21.38 -20.27
N LYS A 207 -6.31 -20.44 -20.91
CA LYS A 207 -5.05 -20.70 -21.65
C LYS A 207 -3.78 -20.33 -20.87
N ALA A 208 -3.89 -19.55 -19.80
CA ALA A 208 -2.74 -19.15 -19.00
C ALA A 208 -2.22 -20.34 -18.15
N ARG A 209 -0.90 -20.41 -17.90
CA ARG A 209 -0.31 -21.40 -16.98
C ARG A 209 0.13 -20.68 -15.72
N ILE A 210 -0.23 -21.23 -14.55
CA ILE A 210 0.23 -20.68 -13.27
C ILE A 210 1.65 -21.18 -13.01
N ASP A 211 2.58 -20.25 -12.82
CA ASP A 211 3.87 -20.57 -12.23
C ASP A 211 3.72 -20.76 -10.71
N TRP A 212 3.28 -21.95 -10.32
CA TRP A 212 3.12 -22.31 -8.91
C TRP A 212 4.44 -22.27 -8.14
N THR A 213 5.55 -22.57 -8.82
CA THR A 213 6.88 -22.54 -8.22
C THR A 213 7.32 -21.11 -7.96
N GLY A 214 7.18 -20.21 -8.95
CA GLY A 214 7.40 -18.77 -8.78
C GLY A 214 6.51 -18.18 -7.69
N ALA A 215 5.23 -18.56 -7.64
CA ALA A 215 4.28 -18.07 -6.63
C ALA A 215 4.68 -18.51 -5.21
N ALA A 216 5.07 -19.78 -5.06
CA ALA A 216 5.53 -20.32 -3.78
C ALA A 216 6.83 -19.65 -3.33
N LEU A 217 7.81 -19.49 -4.23
CA LEU A 217 9.08 -18.83 -3.92
C LEU A 217 8.91 -17.35 -3.57
N LEU A 218 8.05 -16.63 -4.31
CA LEU A 218 7.69 -15.25 -3.99
C LEU A 218 7.03 -15.15 -2.62
N THR A 219 6.13 -16.09 -2.30
CA THR A 219 5.46 -16.16 -1.00
C THR A 219 6.45 -16.41 0.14
N ILE A 220 7.35 -17.39 -0.02
CA ILE A 220 8.38 -17.70 0.98
C ILE A 220 9.32 -16.52 1.17
N TRP A 221 9.75 -15.89 0.08
CA TRP A 221 10.63 -14.74 0.12
C TRP A 221 10.00 -13.56 0.85
N ILE A 222 8.77 -13.18 0.49
CA ILE A 222 8.00 -12.13 1.18
C ILE A 222 7.84 -12.48 2.65
N SER A 223 7.49 -13.74 2.93
CA SER A 223 7.14 -14.12 4.29
C SER A 223 8.33 -14.08 5.22
N THR A 224 9.46 -14.64 4.79
CA THR A 224 10.70 -14.60 5.55
C THR A 224 11.20 -13.18 5.76
N LEU A 225 11.07 -12.31 4.75
CA LEU A 225 11.43 -10.90 4.87
C LEU A 225 10.56 -10.18 5.92
N VAL A 226 9.24 -10.35 5.86
CA VAL A 226 8.32 -9.79 6.87
C VAL A 226 8.66 -10.32 8.27
N LEU A 227 8.92 -11.61 8.42
CA LEU A 227 9.28 -12.22 9.70
C LEU A 227 10.59 -11.68 10.28
N ILE A 228 11.65 -11.53 9.47
CA ILE A 228 12.90 -10.89 9.92
C ILE A 228 12.63 -9.50 10.48
N THR A 229 11.79 -8.72 9.78
CA THR A 229 11.52 -7.34 10.18
C THR A 229 10.59 -7.21 11.37
N SER A 230 9.75 -8.22 11.62
CA SER A 230 8.84 -8.26 12.75
C SER A 230 9.53 -8.79 14.01
N TRP A 231 10.34 -9.84 13.86
CA TRP A 231 10.98 -10.55 14.98
C TRP A 231 12.36 -10.02 15.33
N GLY A 232 13.12 -9.54 14.34
CA GLY A 232 14.49 -9.07 14.52
C GLY A 232 14.55 -7.87 15.45
N GLY A 233 15.23 -8.03 16.59
CA GLY A 233 15.36 -7.00 17.62
C GLY A 233 14.17 -6.90 18.60
N ASN A 234 13.06 -7.61 18.35
CA ASN A 234 11.91 -7.65 19.26
C ASN A 234 11.84 -8.98 20.01
N GLU A 235 11.63 -10.09 19.28
CA GLU A 235 11.43 -11.43 19.85
C GLU A 235 12.71 -12.26 19.80
N TYR A 236 13.55 -12.00 18.79
CA TYR A 236 14.84 -12.63 18.63
C TYR A 236 15.92 -11.58 18.38
N GLU A 237 17.09 -11.76 19.01
CA GLU A 237 18.26 -10.94 18.69
C GLU A 237 18.62 -11.06 17.21
N TRP A 238 19.14 -9.98 16.65
CA TRP A 238 19.62 -9.92 15.27
C TRP A 238 20.65 -10.99 14.92
N GLY A 239 21.51 -11.36 15.89
CA GLY A 239 22.53 -12.39 15.75
C GLY A 239 22.02 -13.82 16.00
N SER A 240 20.73 -14.02 16.31
CA SER A 240 20.20 -15.35 16.60
C SER A 240 20.21 -16.27 15.37
N ALA A 241 20.39 -17.58 15.62
CA ALA A 241 20.33 -18.59 14.56
C ALA A 241 18.99 -18.56 13.79
N THR A 242 17.89 -18.17 14.43
CA THR A 242 16.57 -18.01 13.82
C THR A 242 16.57 -16.87 12.79
N ILE A 243 17.02 -15.66 13.16
CA ILE A 243 17.04 -14.50 12.26
C ILE A 243 18.05 -14.71 11.14
N ILE A 244 19.24 -15.26 11.44
CA ILE A 244 20.23 -15.60 10.41
C ILE A 244 19.69 -16.67 9.46
N GLY A 245 19.01 -17.71 9.99
CA GLY A 245 18.37 -18.75 9.19
C GLY A 245 17.28 -18.19 8.27
N LEU A 246 16.44 -17.29 8.80
CA LEU A 246 15.44 -16.58 7.99
C LEU A 246 16.11 -15.70 6.92
N ALA A 247 17.18 -14.97 7.25
CA ALA A 247 17.90 -14.12 6.30
C ALA A 247 18.52 -14.94 5.17
N VAL A 248 19.14 -16.08 5.48
CA VAL A 248 19.64 -17.03 4.48
C VAL A 248 18.50 -17.55 3.63
N LEU A 249 17.37 -17.96 4.24
CA LEU A 249 16.20 -18.43 3.51
C LEU A 249 15.59 -17.35 2.60
N THR A 250 15.56 -16.09 3.04
CA THR A 250 15.11 -14.94 2.24
C THR A 250 16.01 -14.77 1.01
N VAL A 251 17.33 -14.80 1.18
CA VAL A 251 18.28 -14.67 0.05
C VAL A 251 18.16 -15.87 -0.90
N LEU A 252 18.09 -17.09 -0.38
CA LEU A 252 17.93 -18.30 -1.20
C LEU A 252 16.59 -18.31 -1.95
N ALA A 253 15.49 -17.98 -1.29
CA ALA A 253 14.17 -17.89 -1.91
C ALA A 253 14.13 -16.80 -2.98
N PHE A 254 14.79 -15.65 -2.77
CA PHE A 254 14.93 -14.60 -3.77
C PHE A 254 15.74 -15.06 -4.99
N VAL A 255 16.92 -15.66 -4.78
CA VAL A 255 17.77 -16.15 -5.86
C VAL A 255 17.04 -17.24 -6.66
N ALA A 256 16.41 -18.19 -5.96
CA ALA A 256 15.60 -19.24 -6.58
C ALA A 256 14.41 -18.64 -7.36
N PHE A 257 13.71 -17.65 -6.79
CA PHE A 257 12.62 -16.94 -7.46
C PHE A 257 13.12 -16.32 -8.76
N VAL A 258 14.22 -15.55 -8.74
CA VAL A 258 14.77 -14.93 -9.95
C VAL A 258 15.17 -15.97 -11.01
N ILE A 259 15.73 -17.12 -10.62
CA ILE A 259 16.12 -18.18 -11.55
C ILE A 259 14.89 -18.83 -12.19
N VAL A 260 13.86 -19.15 -11.40
CA VAL A 260 12.61 -19.76 -11.87
C VAL A 260 11.86 -18.80 -12.78
N GLU A 261 11.74 -17.54 -12.36
CA GLU A 261 11.02 -16.50 -13.08
C GLU A 261 11.64 -16.20 -14.46
N ARG A 262 12.97 -16.29 -14.57
CA ARG A 262 13.68 -16.16 -15.86
C ARG A 262 13.38 -17.30 -16.84
N ARG A 263 12.95 -18.46 -16.34
CA ARG A 263 12.67 -19.67 -17.14
C ARG A 263 11.18 -19.92 -17.32
N ALA A 264 10.33 -19.28 -16.52
CA ALA A 264 8.88 -19.45 -16.56
C ALA A 264 8.30 -18.98 -17.90
N ALA A 265 7.37 -19.77 -18.46
CA ALA A 265 6.68 -19.42 -19.70
C ALA A 265 5.74 -18.21 -19.52
N GLU A 266 5.16 -18.07 -18.33
CA GLU A 266 4.31 -16.95 -17.94
C GLU A 266 4.70 -16.45 -16.54
N PRO A 267 5.77 -15.62 -16.43
CA PRO A 267 6.23 -15.10 -15.15
C PRO A 267 5.14 -14.26 -14.45
N ILE A 268 5.06 -14.39 -13.13
CA ILE A 268 4.27 -13.56 -12.21
C ILE A 268 4.76 -12.10 -12.22
N MET A 269 6.07 -11.90 -12.25
CA MET A 269 6.76 -10.63 -12.37
C MET A 269 7.68 -10.68 -13.60
N PRO A 270 7.27 -10.12 -14.76
CA PRO A 270 8.09 -10.09 -15.95
C PRO A 270 9.33 -9.21 -15.68
N LEU A 271 10.46 -9.87 -15.42
CA LEU A 271 11.75 -9.21 -15.14
C LEU A 271 12.19 -8.29 -16.29
N ALA A 272 11.70 -8.54 -17.51
CA ALA A 272 11.91 -7.68 -18.67
C ALA A 272 11.43 -6.23 -18.45
N VAL A 273 10.45 -5.98 -17.58
CA VAL A 273 9.96 -4.62 -17.29
C VAL A 273 11.04 -3.79 -16.57
N PHE A 274 11.94 -4.43 -15.80
CA PHE A 274 13.08 -3.77 -15.16
C PHE A 274 14.20 -3.37 -16.14
N ASN A 275 14.18 -3.86 -17.38
CA ASN A 275 15.08 -3.33 -18.42
C ASN A 275 14.71 -1.89 -18.81
N ASN A 276 13.46 -1.46 -18.57
CA ASN A 276 13.07 -0.08 -18.78
C ASN A 276 13.60 0.79 -17.63
N ARG A 277 14.52 1.69 -17.97
CA ARG A 277 15.13 2.65 -17.03
C ARG A 277 14.10 3.39 -16.17
N ASN A 278 13.01 3.89 -16.76
CA ASN A 278 12.01 4.65 -16.03
C ASN A 278 11.22 3.78 -15.05
N PHE A 279 10.97 2.52 -15.41
CA PHE A 279 10.34 1.56 -14.51
C PHE A 279 11.23 1.26 -13.31
N SER A 280 12.51 0.97 -13.54
CA SER A 280 13.46 0.69 -12.44
C SER A 280 13.67 1.89 -11.52
N LEU A 281 13.75 3.11 -12.06
CA LEU A 281 13.80 4.33 -11.26
C LEU A 281 12.50 4.55 -10.45
N ALA A 282 11.33 4.33 -11.06
CA ALA A 282 10.05 4.41 -10.34
C ALA A 282 9.92 3.32 -9.26
N GLY A 283 10.46 2.13 -9.51
CA GLY A 283 10.54 1.05 -8.53
C GLY A 283 11.42 1.44 -7.33
N ALA A 284 12.60 2.02 -7.58
CA ALA A 284 13.49 2.51 -6.53
C ALA A 284 12.85 3.65 -5.71
N LEU A 285 12.17 4.60 -6.36
CA LEU A 285 11.37 5.61 -5.65
C LEU A 285 10.23 4.98 -4.85
N SER A 286 9.56 3.97 -5.39
CA SER A 286 8.48 3.25 -4.67
C SER A 286 9.02 2.58 -3.41
N PHE A 287 10.22 2.00 -3.47
CA PHE A 287 10.93 1.47 -2.30
C PHE A 287 11.19 2.56 -1.26
N ILE A 288 11.72 3.72 -1.67
CA ILE A 288 11.99 4.84 -0.75
C ILE A 288 10.71 5.39 -0.12
N VAL A 289 9.62 5.51 -0.89
CA VAL A 289 8.30 5.88 -0.37
C VAL A 289 7.86 4.87 0.68
N GLY A 290 8.02 3.57 0.42
CA GLY A 290 7.74 2.52 1.39
C GLY A 290 8.54 2.68 2.67
N PHE A 291 9.85 2.85 2.54
CA PHE A 291 10.79 3.05 3.64
C PHE A 291 10.39 4.21 4.54
N ALA A 292 10.09 5.38 3.95
CA ALA A 292 9.63 6.55 4.69
C ALA A 292 8.23 6.36 5.28
N MET A 293 7.31 5.78 4.50
CA MET A 293 5.90 5.64 4.87
C MET A 293 5.70 4.66 6.02
N PHE A 294 6.24 3.44 5.93
CA PHE A 294 6.06 2.47 7.02
C PHE A 294 7.12 2.65 8.09
N GLY A 295 8.37 2.93 7.71
CA GLY A 295 9.45 3.13 8.67
C GLY A 295 9.25 4.39 9.50
N GLY A 296 9.04 5.56 8.90
CA GLY A 296 8.91 6.82 9.64
C GLY A 296 7.58 6.98 10.39
N VAL A 297 6.46 6.64 9.75
CA VAL A 297 5.12 6.89 10.34
C VAL A 297 4.86 6.01 11.57
N THR A 298 5.48 4.83 11.66
CA THR A 298 5.29 3.89 12.79
C THR A 298 5.67 4.51 14.13
N PHE A 299 6.66 5.42 14.17
CA PHE A 299 7.17 6.03 15.39
C PHE A 299 6.46 7.35 15.78
N LEU A 300 5.64 7.94 14.90
CA LEU A 300 4.90 9.18 15.18
C LEU A 300 3.91 9.04 16.35
N PRO A 301 3.08 7.98 16.42
CA PRO A 301 2.20 7.77 17.57
C PRO A 301 2.97 7.62 18.89
N GLN A 302 4.16 7.01 18.87
CA GLN A 302 4.98 6.87 20.07
C GLN A 302 5.42 8.25 20.59
N PHE A 303 5.92 9.12 19.71
CA PHE A 303 6.25 10.49 20.10
C PHE A 303 5.04 11.22 20.70
N GLN A 304 3.88 11.13 20.06
CA GLN A 304 2.68 11.83 20.51
C GLN A 304 2.15 11.30 21.85
N GLN A 305 2.27 10.00 22.10
CA GLN A 305 1.78 9.39 23.34
C GLN A 305 2.76 9.58 24.50
N PHE A 306 4.06 9.39 24.29
CA PHE A 306 5.07 9.48 25.35
C PHE A 306 5.51 10.92 25.65
N VAL A 307 5.70 11.75 24.62
CA VAL A 307 6.22 13.12 24.75
C VAL A 307 5.09 14.14 24.86
N GLN A 308 4.12 14.10 23.93
CA GLN A 308 2.99 15.06 23.95
C GLN A 308 1.85 14.66 24.88
N GLY A 309 1.92 13.49 25.52
CA GLY A 309 0.90 12.99 26.45
C GLY A 309 -0.47 12.73 25.82
N SER A 310 -0.55 12.62 24.49
CA SER A 310 -1.80 12.35 23.78
C SER A 310 -2.32 10.94 24.07
N SER A 311 -3.64 10.77 24.09
CA SER A 311 -4.23 9.43 24.14
C SER A 311 -3.94 8.66 22.85
N ALA A 312 -4.05 7.32 22.89
CA ALA A 312 -3.92 6.49 21.69
C ALA A 312 -4.88 6.94 20.57
N THR A 313 -6.14 7.21 20.90
CA THR A 313 -7.15 7.74 19.98
C THR A 313 -6.74 9.08 19.38
N ASN A 314 -6.29 10.01 20.22
CA ASN A 314 -5.89 11.34 19.74
C ASN A 314 -4.63 11.27 18.88
N SER A 315 -3.65 10.42 19.21
CA SER A 315 -2.46 10.21 18.38
C SER A 315 -2.79 9.66 16.99
N GLY A 316 -3.76 8.73 16.90
CA GLY A 316 -4.29 8.27 15.61
C GLY A 316 -4.98 9.39 14.81
N LEU A 317 -5.80 10.20 15.48
CA LEU A 317 -6.44 11.38 14.87
C LEU A 317 -5.43 12.46 14.48
N LEU A 318 -4.31 12.57 15.18
CA LEU A 318 -3.28 13.53 14.81
C LEU A 318 -2.56 13.13 13.52
N LEU A 319 -2.66 11.89 13.03
CA LEU A 319 -2.15 11.50 11.69
C LEU A 319 -3.03 12.00 10.53
N MET A 320 -4.25 12.47 10.81
CA MET A 320 -5.20 12.96 9.81
C MET A 320 -4.63 14.01 8.85
N PRO A 321 -3.87 15.05 9.31
CA PRO A 321 -3.34 16.07 8.42
C PRO A 321 -2.40 15.49 7.35
N MET A 322 -1.59 14.48 7.70
CA MET A 322 -0.73 13.77 6.75
C MET A 322 -1.56 13.01 5.70
N MET A 323 -2.62 12.35 6.15
CA MET A 323 -3.50 11.59 5.26
C MET A 323 -4.27 12.49 4.31
N LEU A 324 -4.86 13.58 4.83
CA LEU A 324 -5.64 14.53 4.05
C LEU A 324 -4.77 15.26 3.04
N SER A 325 -3.57 15.68 3.43
CA SER A 325 -2.61 16.30 2.51
C SER A 325 -2.14 15.33 1.43
N SER A 326 -1.81 14.08 1.78
CA SER A 326 -1.43 13.07 0.78
C SER A 326 -2.55 12.77 -0.21
N MET A 327 -3.80 12.68 0.25
CA MET A 327 -4.97 12.52 -0.62
C MET A 327 -5.14 13.74 -1.53
N ALA A 328 -5.17 14.95 -0.96
CA ALA A 328 -5.41 16.17 -1.72
C ALA A 328 -4.34 16.37 -2.81
N VAL A 329 -3.07 16.14 -2.47
CA VAL A 329 -1.96 16.28 -3.41
C VAL A 329 -1.92 15.13 -4.42
N SER A 330 -2.27 13.91 -4.05
CA SER A 330 -2.40 12.78 -4.99
C SER A 330 -3.50 13.05 -6.04
N LEU A 331 -4.66 13.53 -5.60
CA LEU A 331 -5.77 13.91 -6.49
C LEU A 331 -5.39 15.08 -7.40
N ALA A 332 -4.79 16.14 -6.84
CA ALA A 332 -4.31 17.29 -7.60
C ALA A 332 -3.23 16.89 -8.61
N GLY A 333 -2.27 16.06 -8.20
CA GLY A 333 -1.22 15.52 -9.07
C GLY A 333 -1.80 14.72 -10.23
N GLY A 334 -2.76 13.83 -9.97
CA GLY A 334 -3.48 13.09 -11.01
C GLY A 334 -4.23 14.00 -11.99
N ALA A 335 -4.90 15.04 -11.49
CA ALA A 335 -5.59 16.03 -12.32
C ALA A 335 -4.62 16.87 -13.17
N VAL A 336 -3.50 17.31 -12.60
CA VAL A 336 -2.44 18.06 -13.30
C VAL A 336 -1.85 17.22 -14.42
N ILE A 337 -1.53 15.94 -14.17
CA ILE A 337 -1.01 15.04 -15.21
C ILE A 337 -2.03 14.86 -16.32
N SER A 338 -3.30 14.65 -15.96
CA SER A 338 -4.39 14.44 -16.93
C SER A 338 -4.61 15.65 -17.83
N ARG A 339 -4.39 16.87 -17.31
CA ARG A 339 -4.53 18.13 -18.07
C ARG A 339 -3.28 18.49 -18.88
N THR A 340 -2.09 18.31 -18.31
CA THR A 340 -0.84 18.81 -18.88
C THR A 340 -0.07 17.77 -19.70
N GLY A 341 -0.37 16.49 -19.52
CA GLY A 341 0.38 15.38 -20.10
C GLY A 341 1.80 15.20 -19.50
N ARG A 342 2.20 16.06 -18.56
CA ARG A 342 3.58 16.14 -18.03
C ARG A 342 3.64 15.64 -16.60
N TYR A 343 4.28 14.48 -16.38
CA TYR A 343 4.42 13.91 -15.04
C TYR A 343 5.80 14.13 -14.40
N ARG A 344 6.83 14.60 -15.12
CA ARG A 344 8.22 14.63 -14.62
C ARG A 344 8.42 15.50 -13.37
N ALA A 345 7.66 16.60 -13.25
CA ALA A 345 7.78 17.52 -12.12
C ALA A 345 7.28 16.92 -10.79
N LEU A 346 6.34 15.97 -10.85
CA LEU A 346 5.68 15.43 -9.65
C LEU A 346 6.56 14.49 -8.82
N PRO A 347 7.32 13.53 -9.41
CA PRO A 347 8.29 12.76 -8.67
C PRO A 347 9.31 13.66 -7.98
N ILE A 348 9.88 14.64 -8.68
CA ILE A 348 10.90 15.55 -8.12
C ILE A 348 10.32 16.37 -6.97
N ALA A 349 9.20 17.05 -7.17
CA ALA A 349 8.54 17.84 -6.13
C ALA A 349 8.13 16.96 -4.94
N GLY A 350 7.60 15.76 -5.20
CA GLY A 350 7.23 14.81 -4.17
C GLY A 350 8.41 14.34 -3.33
N THR A 351 9.56 14.04 -3.96
CA THR A 351 10.77 13.65 -3.23
C THR A 351 11.35 14.79 -2.40
N VAL A 352 11.35 16.02 -2.92
CA VAL A 352 11.77 17.20 -2.15
C VAL A 352 10.88 17.40 -0.93
N LEU A 353 9.55 17.36 -1.12
CA LEU A 353 8.59 17.53 -0.02
C LEU A 353 8.70 16.42 1.02
N MET A 354 8.90 15.16 0.60
CA MET A 354 9.07 14.04 1.51
C MET A 354 10.38 14.16 2.31
N ALA A 355 11.49 14.49 1.66
CA ALA A 355 12.77 14.71 2.34
C ALA A 355 12.70 15.89 3.31
N ALA A 356 12.06 16.99 2.91
CA ALA A 356 11.83 18.15 3.78
C ALA A 356 10.94 17.81 4.97
N GLY A 357 9.85 17.06 4.75
CA GLY A 357 8.96 16.61 5.82
C GLY A 357 9.69 15.76 6.85
N LEU A 358 10.47 14.76 6.41
CA LEU A 358 11.29 13.93 7.30
C LEU A 358 12.37 14.74 8.02
N ALA A 359 13.01 15.69 7.34
CA ALA A 359 14.00 16.58 7.96
C ALA A 359 13.37 17.49 9.03
N LEU A 360 12.14 17.98 8.81
CA LEU A 360 11.40 18.74 9.82
C LEU A 360 11.07 17.87 11.04
N PHE A 361 10.65 16.62 10.83
CA PHE A 361 10.43 15.67 11.92
C PHE A 361 11.71 15.40 12.73
N ALA A 362 12.89 15.38 12.10
CA ALA A 362 14.16 15.22 12.79
C ALA A 362 14.51 16.39 13.74
N THR A 363 13.84 17.55 13.60
CA THR A 363 14.03 18.72 14.49
C THR A 363 13.09 18.74 15.70
N MET A 364 12.26 17.71 15.87
CA MET A 364 11.29 17.66 16.97
C MET A 364 11.97 17.41 18.32
N ASP A 365 11.53 18.16 19.31
CA ASP A 365 11.97 18.11 20.71
C ASP A 365 10.77 17.93 21.67
N ILE A 366 11.04 17.81 22.97
CA ILE A 366 9.99 17.68 24.00
C ILE A 366 8.99 18.86 23.99
N ASN A 367 9.42 20.04 23.57
CA ASN A 367 8.59 21.25 23.56
C ASN A 367 7.75 21.40 22.28
N THR A 368 7.88 20.47 21.34
CA THR A 368 7.23 20.57 20.04
C THR A 368 5.73 20.42 20.18
N THR A 369 5.02 21.50 19.83
CA THR A 369 3.55 21.54 19.91
C THR A 369 2.88 20.61 18.89
N SER A 370 1.65 20.17 19.21
CA SER A 370 0.84 19.38 18.28
C SER A 370 0.51 20.12 16.98
N ALA A 371 0.46 21.47 17.01
CA ALA A 371 0.27 22.29 15.82
C ALA A 371 1.49 22.22 14.87
N THR A 372 2.70 22.33 15.42
CA THR A 372 3.96 22.17 14.66
C THR A 372 4.04 20.77 14.04
N THR A 373 3.72 19.74 14.84
CA THR A 373 3.68 18.34 14.38
C THR A 373 2.69 18.16 13.23
N SER A 374 1.50 18.76 13.34
CA SER A 374 0.47 18.71 12.29
C SER A 374 0.93 19.39 10.99
N LEU A 375 1.69 20.49 11.08
CA LEU A 375 2.26 21.15 9.92
C LEU A 375 3.30 20.27 9.22
N TYR A 376 4.18 19.61 9.98
CA TYR A 376 5.18 18.69 9.42
C TYR A 376 4.53 17.48 8.75
N MET A 377 3.44 16.97 9.35
CA MET A 377 2.60 15.93 8.76
C MET A 377 2.00 16.34 7.42
N VAL A 378 1.55 17.59 7.27
CA VAL A 378 1.04 18.10 5.98
C VAL A 378 2.14 18.11 4.91
N VAL A 379 3.36 18.52 5.26
CA VAL A 379 4.49 18.55 4.31
C VAL A 379 4.87 17.14 3.86
N LEU A 380 5.02 16.21 4.82
CA LEU A 380 5.33 14.81 4.53
C LEU A 380 4.23 14.15 3.69
N GLY A 381 2.98 14.34 4.09
CA GLY A 381 1.82 13.80 3.38
C GLY A 381 1.73 14.32 1.95
N ALA A 382 1.96 15.62 1.72
CA ALA A 382 2.05 16.20 0.38
C ALA A 382 3.11 15.51 -0.50
N GLY A 383 4.31 15.27 0.06
CA GLY A 383 5.37 14.54 -0.62
C GLY A 383 5.00 13.11 -0.99
N MET A 384 4.41 12.37 -0.03
CA MET A 384 3.92 11.02 -0.23
C MET A 384 2.82 10.96 -1.31
N GLY A 385 1.85 11.88 -1.28
CA GLY A 385 0.77 11.95 -2.26
C GLY A 385 1.27 12.14 -3.70
N CYS A 386 2.21 13.05 -3.90
CA CYS A 386 2.89 13.25 -5.19
C CYS A 386 3.60 11.99 -5.68
N LEU A 387 4.36 11.34 -4.80
CA LEU A 387 5.16 10.18 -5.17
C LEU A 387 4.31 8.93 -5.41
N MET A 388 3.34 8.62 -4.55
CA MET A 388 2.48 7.46 -4.69
C MET A 388 1.75 7.45 -6.04
N GLN A 389 1.23 8.60 -6.46
CA GLN A 389 0.53 8.71 -7.73
C GLN A 389 1.49 8.67 -8.92
N SER A 390 2.61 9.38 -8.83
CA SER A 390 3.53 9.50 -9.97
C SER A 390 4.35 8.24 -10.23
N THR A 391 4.88 7.56 -9.21
CA THR A 391 5.63 6.31 -9.41
C THR A 391 4.73 5.23 -9.96
N MET A 392 3.48 5.17 -9.50
CA MET A 392 2.51 4.20 -10.00
C MET A 392 2.17 4.42 -11.47
N LEU A 393 1.92 5.67 -11.86
CA LEU A 393 1.67 6.01 -13.25
C LEU A 393 2.86 5.68 -14.14
N ILE A 394 4.09 5.99 -13.69
CA ILE A 394 5.31 5.68 -14.45
C ILE A 394 5.45 4.17 -14.65
N ALA A 395 5.20 3.38 -13.61
CA ALA A 395 5.23 1.92 -13.71
C ALA A 395 4.21 1.38 -14.72
N GLN A 396 2.97 1.91 -14.70
CA GLN A 396 1.90 1.50 -15.61
C GLN A 396 2.14 1.96 -17.06
N ASN A 397 2.60 3.19 -17.28
CA ASN A 397 2.79 3.76 -18.62
C ASN A 397 3.95 3.09 -19.39
N ASN A 398 4.99 2.64 -18.67
CA ASN A 398 6.18 2.04 -19.27
C ASN A 398 6.09 0.52 -19.48
N ALA A 399 5.06 -0.14 -18.95
CA ALA A 399 4.82 -1.56 -19.14
C ALA A 399 3.99 -1.83 -20.41
N PRO A 400 4.20 -2.93 -21.16
CA PRO A 400 3.28 -3.38 -22.20
C PRO A 400 1.85 -3.53 -21.66
N LEU A 401 0.81 -3.30 -22.47
CA LEU A 401 -0.60 -3.39 -22.00
C LEU A 401 -0.92 -4.73 -21.32
N ARG A 402 -0.32 -5.82 -21.81
CA ARG A 402 -0.46 -7.17 -21.26
C ARG A 402 0.11 -7.31 -19.85
N ASP A 403 1.09 -6.48 -19.48
CA ASP A 403 1.89 -6.62 -18.26
C ASP A 403 1.63 -5.49 -17.24
N ILE A 404 0.64 -4.62 -17.46
CA ILE A 404 0.29 -3.50 -16.56
C ILE A 404 -0.03 -4.00 -15.14
N GLY A 405 -0.73 -5.14 -15.03
CA GLY A 405 -1.04 -5.74 -13.73
C GLY A 405 0.22 -6.18 -12.98
N ALA A 406 1.15 -6.84 -13.68
CA ALA A 406 2.40 -7.29 -13.12
C ALA A 406 3.34 -6.12 -12.77
N ALA A 407 3.38 -5.08 -13.60
CA ALA A 407 4.09 -3.82 -13.33
C ALA A 407 3.53 -3.09 -12.09
N THR A 408 2.21 -3.08 -11.94
CA THR A 408 1.53 -2.50 -10.77
C THR A 408 1.84 -3.29 -9.49
N GLY A 409 1.78 -4.62 -9.60
CA GLY A 409 2.15 -5.54 -8.53
C GLY A 409 3.61 -5.36 -8.11
N ALA A 410 4.55 -5.29 -9.06
CA ALA A 410 5.97 -5.10 -8.80
C ALA A 410 6.28 -3.76 -8.11
N ALA A 411 5.67 -2.65 -8.53
CA ALA A 411 5.87 -1.36 -7.86
C ALA A 411 5.28 -1.35 -6.44
N THR A 412 4.11 -1.96 -6.24
CA THR A 412 3.51 -2.14 -4.90
C THR A 412 4.39 -3.02 -4.02
N PHE A 413 4.92 -4.09 -4.60
CA PHE A 413 5.82 -5.01 -3.95
C PHE A 413 7.11 -4.32 -3.48
N LEU A 414 7.79 -3.58 -4.36
CA LEU A 414 8.99 -2.79 -4.02
C LEU A 414 8.71 -1.78 -2.90
N ARG A 415 7.52 -1.16 -2.90
CA ARG A 415 7.07 -0.29 -1.82
C ARG A 415 6.91 -1.04 -0.50
N ASN A 416 6.23 -2.18 -0.50
CA ASN A 416 6.06 -2.97 0.73
C ASN A 416 7.40 -3.48 1.26
N MET A 417 8.33 -3.88 0.37
CA MET A 417 9.70 -4.22 0.74
C MET A 417 10.42 -3.05 1.41
N GLY A 418 10.36 -1.87 0.79
CA GLY A 418 10.95 -0.66 1.37
C GLY A 418 10.39 -0.37 2.75
N GLY A 419 9.09 -0.55 2.93
CA GLY A 419 8.44 -0.39 4.22
C GLY A 419 8.90 -1.35 5.29
N SER A 420 8.95 -2.64 4.97
CA SER A 420 9.42 -3.68 5.88
C SER A 420 10.88 -3.44 6.29
N VAL A 421 11.76 -3.16 5.32
CA VAL A 421 13.17 -2.79 5.58
C VAL A 421 13.26 -1.52 6.43
N GLY A 422 12.43 -0.52 6.13
CA GLY A 422 12.37 0.75 6.85
C GLY A 422 11.97 0.59 8.31
N VAL A 423 10.86 -0.09 8.59
CA VAL A 423 10.39 -0.37 9.96
C VAL A 423 11.47 -1.08 10.76
N SER A 424 12.17 -2.02 10.14
CA SER A 424 13.15 -2.85 10.82
C SER A 424 14.46 -2.13 11.12
N LEU A 425 15.05 -1.46 10.12
CA LEU A 425 16.30 -0.73 10.31
C LEU A 425 16.09 0.47 11.22
N LEU A 426 15.02 1.24 11.00
CA LEU A 426 14.70 2.39 11.84
C LEU A 426 14.22 1.97 13.23
N GLY A 427 13.55 0.83 13.38
CA GLY A 427 13.18 0.29 14.69
C GLY A 427 14.37 -0.18 15.51
N SER A 428 15.33 -0.86 14.88
CA SER A 428 16.60 -1.22 15.53
C SER A 428 17.37 0.02 15.97
N LEU A 429 17.44 1.03 15.10
CA LEU A 429 18.05 2.32 15.41
C LEU A 429 17.33 2.99 16.59
N TYR A 430 16.00 3.11 16.52
CA TYR A 430 15.18 3.66 17.59
C TYR A 430 15.43 2.98 18.94
N ALA A 431 15.42 1.65 18.97
CA ALA A 431 15.64 0.89 20.21
C ALA A 431 17.04 1.10 20.79
N THR A 432 18.06 1.17 19.92
CA THR A 432 19.45 1.43 20.30
C THR A 432 19.58 2.84 20.88
N THR A 433 19.14 3.86 20.14
CA THR A 433 19.18 5.27 20.56
C THR A 433 18.37 5.52 21.84
N LEU A 434 17.20 4.88 21.97
CA LEU A 434 16.37 4.97 23.16
C LEU A 434 17.10 4.41 24.38
N THR A 435 17.71 3.23 24.25
CA THR A 435 18.49 2.59 25.34
C THR A 435 19.71 3.43 25.72
N ASP A 436 20.46 3.91 24.73
CA ASP A 436 21.65 4.73 24.93
C ASP A 436 21.29 6.08 25.58
N SER A 437 20.19 6.69 25.15
CA SER A 437 19.70 7.97 25.70
C SER A 437 19.18 7.82 27.13
N VAL A 438 18.45 6.74 27.45
CA VAL A 438 18.05 6.46 28.85
C VAL A 438 19.28 6.24 29.72
N THR A 439 20.26 5.46 29.26
CA THR A 439 21.46 5.13 30.03
C THR A 439 22.35 6.34 30.27
N SER A 440 22.49 7.22 29.28
CA SER A 440 23.31 8.45 29.38
C SER A 440 22.67 9.54 30.24
N HIS A 441 21.34 9.65 30.25
CA HIS A 441 20.62 10.66 31.01
C HIS A 441 20.16 10.18 32.41
N MET A 442 20.20 8.87 32.68
CA MET A 442 20.00 8.34 34.04
C MET A 442 21.24 8.55 34.91
N ASN A 443 21.05 9.16 36.09
CA ASN A 443 22.09 9.24 37.10
C ASN A 443 22.35 7.83 37.68
N PRO A 444 23.61 7.35 37.79
CA PRO A 444 23.92 6.04 38.37
C PRO A 444 23.32 5.79 39.76
N ALA A 445 23.05 6.85 40.54
CA ALA A 445 22.39 6.76 41.84
C ALA A 445 20.88 6.45 41.76
N ALA A 446 20.19 6.75 40.66
CA ALA A 446 18.77 6.44 40.43
C ALA A 446 18.55 5.02 39.87
N GLY A 447 19.56 4.44 39.20
CA GLY A 447 19.55 3.05 38.73
C GLY A 447 19.76 2.01 39.84
N ALA A 448 20.24 2.42 41.01
CA ALA A 448 20.50 1.53 42.15
C ALA A 448 19.24 1.18 42.97
N SER A 449 18.15 1.95 42.83
CA SER A 449 16.86 1.69 43.49
C SER A 449 15.86 1.02 42.54
N GLY A 450 16.08 -0.27 42.29
CA GLY A 450 15.00 -1.23 42.04
C GLY A 450 14.31 -1.20 40.67
N GLY A 451 14.87 -1.97 39.74
CA GLY A 451 14.17 -2.48 38.56
C GLY A 451 15.05 -2.40 37.32
N GLN A 452 15.34 -3.55 36.71
CA GLN A 452 15.76 -3.55 35.30
C GLN A 452 14.68 -2.78 34.54
N PHE A 453 14.98 -1.55 34.13
CA PHE A 453 14.12 -0.80 33.22
C PHE A 453 14.10 -1.59 31.92
N GLU A 454 13.07 -2.41 31.71
CA GLU A 454 12.76 -2.91 30.39
C GLU A 454 12.22 -1.73 29.58
N VAL A 455 13.15 -0.90 29.08
CA VAL A 455 12.90 0.25 28.21
C VAL A 455 12.00 -0.16 27.04
N ALA A 456 12.14 -1.39 26.56
CA ALA A 456 11.34 -1.99 25.50
C ALA A 456 9.86 -2.27 25.87
N GLN A 457 9.51 -2.43 27.15
CA GLN A 457 8.14 -2.72 27.61
C GLN A 457 7.44 -1.54 28.29
N MET A 458 8.06 -0.35 28.28
CA MET A 458 7.49 0.83 28.92
C MET A 458 6.16 1.24 28.26
N THR A 459 5.12 1.44 29.06
CA THR A 459 3.83 1.98 28.59
C THR A 459 3.64 3.44 28.99
N PRO A 460 2.86 4.24 28.25
CA PRO A 460 2.59 5.64 28.62
C PRO A 460 1.94 5.80 30.00
N GLN A 461 1.17 4.80 30.44
CA GLN A 461 0.53 4.79 31.75
C GLN A 461 1.53 4.44 32.87
N ALA A 462 2.40 3.46 32.65
CA ALA A 462 3.48 3.14 33.59
C ALA A 462 4.43 4.33 33.75
N LEU A 463 4.71 5.05 32.64
CA LEU A 463 5.55 6.25 32.67
C LEU A 463 4.98 7.33 33.60
N LYS A 464 3.67 7.60 33.54
CA LYS A 464 3.00 8.58 34.42
C LYS A 464 3.08 8.23 35.91
N GLY A 465 3.29 6.96 36.26
CA GLY A 465 3.45 6.49 37.63
C GLY A 465 4.88 6.67 38.18
N LEU A 466 5.86 7.03 37.35
CA LEU A 466 7.25 7.22 37.74
C LEU A 466 7.52 8.65 38.22
N PRO A 467 8.64 8.90 38.95
CA PRO A 467 9.05 10.25 39.32
C PRO A 467 9.23 11.14 38.08
N GLU A 468 8.87 12.43 38.17
CA GLU A 468 8.95 13.40 37.06
C GLU A 468 10.34 13.41 36.39
N THR A 469 11.41 13.22 37.16
CA THR A 469 12.78 13.15 36.65
C THR A 469 12.98 11.98 35.69
N VAL A 470 12.40 10.80 36.00
CA VAL A 470 12.48 9.61 35.16
C VAL A 470 11.56 9.75 33.94
N GLN A 471 10.40 10.40 34.12
CA GLN A 471 9.51 10.73 33.00
C GLN A 471 10.21 11.61 31.97
N HIS A 472 10.88 12.68 32.42
CA HIS A 472 11.59 13.60 31.55
C HIS A 472 12.77 12.92 30.83
N VAL A 473 13.54 12.08 31.52
CA VAL A 473 14.63 11.30 30.91
C VAL A 473 14.11 10.37 29.81
N PHE A 474 13.00 9.68 30.05
CA PHE A 474 12.40 8.81 29.04
C PHE A 474 11.80 9.59 27.88
N GLN A 475 11.13 10.73 28.14
CA GLN A 475 10.61 11.61 27.10
C GLN A 475 11.72 12.17 26.20
N GLN A 476 12.86 12.54 26.78
CA GLN A 476 14.04 12.96 26.04
C GLN A 476 14.57 11.82 25.17
N ALA A 477 14.72 10.62 25.74
CA ALA A 477 15.18 9.45 25.00
C ALA A 477 14.25 9.07 23.83
N VAL A 478 12.93 9.17 24.01
CA VAL A 478 11.96 8.97 22.93
C VAL A 478 12.13 10.06 21.87
N SER A 479 12.29 11.32 22.26
CA SER A 479 12.52 12.44 21.33
C SER A 479 13.78 12.23 20.50
N ASP A 480 14.88 11.83 21.14
CA ASP A 480 16.18 11.61 20.49
C ASP A 480 16.10 10.42 19.51
N GLY A 481 15.51 9.30 19.95
CA GLY A 481 15.31 8.13 19.08
C GLY A 481 14.43 8.44 17.88
N VAL A 482 13.32 9.16 18.08
CA VAL A 482 12.44 9.58 16.99
C VAL A 482 13.17 10.54 16.04
N GLY A 483 13.92 11.51 16.57
CA GLY A 483 14.71 12.45 15.79
C GLY A 483 15.74 11.74 14.91
N GLU A 484 16.45 10.76 15.44
CA GLU A 484 17.46 10.00 14.70
C GLU A 484 16.84 9.13 13.59
N VAL A 485 15.71 8.47 13.88
CA VAL A 485 14.92 7.74 12.88
C VAL A 485 14.54 8.64 11.71
N PHE A 486 14.06 9.85 12.00
CA PHE A 486 13.64 10.78 10.95
C PHE A 486 14.83 11.40 10.20
N ALA A 487 15.97 11.62 10.85
CA ALA A 487 17.19 12.08 10.19
C ALA A 487 17.68 11.07 9.15
N TRP A 488 17.72 9.78 9.51
CA TRP A 488 18.06 8.71 8.57
C TRP A 488 17.01 8.55 7.47
N GLY A 489 15.72 8.65 7.82
CA GLY A 489 14.63 8.70 6.84
C GLY A 489 14.83 9.84 5.83
N ALA A 490 15.18 11.03 6.29
CA ALA A 490 15.44 12.19 5.45
C ALA A 490 16.65 11.98 4.54
N ALA A 491 17.73 11.37 5.03
CA ALA A 491 18.90 11.04 4.23
C ALA A 491 18.57 10.05 3.09
N VAL A 492 17.78 9.01 3.39
CA VAL A 492 17.31 8.05 2.38
C VAL A 492 16.37 8.72 1.37
N ALA A 493 15.46 9.59 1.83
CA ALA A 493 14.60 10.36 0.94
C ALA A 493 15.38 11.33 0.06
N ALA A 494 16.44 11.97 0.57
CA ALA A 494 17.33 12.83 -0.18
C ALA A 494 18.11 12.05 -1.26
N ALA A 495 18.54 10.82 -0.98
CA ALA A 495 19.09 9.94 -2.02
C ALA A 495 18.06 9.63 -3.12
N GLY A 496 16.78 9.55 -2.76
CA GLY A 496 15.67 9.48 -3.71
C GLY A 496 15.60 10.65 -4.68
N LEU A 497 16.00 11.85 -4.27
CA LEU A 497 15.97 13.03 -5.14
C LEU A 497 16.92 12.83 -6.34
N LEU A 498 18.10 12.26 -6.10
CA LEU A 498 19.03 11.90 -7.16
C LEU A 498 18.38 10.94 -8.16
N ILE A 499 17.66 9.93 -7.67
CA ILE A 499 16.93 8.96 -8.49
C ILE A 499 15.82 9.65 -9.29
N ALA A 500 15.05 10.54 -8.67
CA ALA A 500 13.95 11.25 -9.30
C ALA A 500 14.41 12.15 -10.47
N VAL A 501 15.56 12.82 -10.32
CA VAL A 501 16.12 13.69 -11.37
C VAL A 501 16.47 12.91 -12.64
N PHE A 502 16.88 11.66 -12.51
CA PHE A 502 17.23 10.79 -13.63
C PHE A 502 16.02 10.20 -14.38
N ILE A 503 14.80 10.42 -13.90
CA ILE A 503 13.58 10.01 -14.61
C ILE A 503 13.42 10.86 -15.87
N ARG A 504 13.40 10.20 -17.03
CA ARG A 504 13.19 10.85 -18.32
C ARG A 504 11.70 10.91 -18.63
N HIS A 505 11.23 12.07 -19.09
CA HIS A 505 9.85 12.20 -19.54
C HIS A 505 9.64 11.36 -20.81
N VAL A 506 8.74 10.39 -20.73
CA VAL A 506 8.18 9.65 -21.87
C VAL A 506 6.73 10.10 -22.02
N PRO A 507 6.26 10.48 -23.23
CA PRO A 507 4.88 10.90 -23.45
C PRO A 507 3.87 9.87 -22.91
N LEU A 508 2.74 10.35 -22.39
CA LEU A 508 1.66 9.47 -21.95
C LEU A 508 1.03 8.76 -23.14
N ARG A 509 0.81 7.45 -23.02
CA ARG A 509 0.11 6.69 -24.06
C ARG A 509 -1.27 7.29 -24.34
N GLY A 510 -1.53 7.62 -25.60
CA GLY A 510 -2.81 8.17 -26.07
C GLY A 510 -2.95 9.69 -25.98
N PHE A 511 -1.99 10.42 -25.40
CA PHE A 511 -2.05 11.89 -25.34
C PHE A 511 -1.85 12.54 -26.72
N ASP A 512 -0.90 12.01 -27.51
CA ASP A 512 -0.64 12.49 -28.88
C ASP A 512 -1.77 12.13 -29.87
N SER A 513 -2.55 11.09 -29.57
CA SER A 513 -3.68 10.67 -30.40
C SER A 513 -4.96 11.47 -30.11
N ALA A 514 -5.04 12.12 -28.94
CA ALA A 514 -6.14 13.03 -28.58
C ALA A 514 -5.84 14.50 -28.93
N ALA A 515 -4.56 14.86 -29.10
CA ALA A 515 -4.11 16.20 -29.47
C ALA A 515 -4.13 16.48 -30.99
N LYS A 516 -4.46 15.50 -31.83
CA LYS A 516 -4.86 15.72 -33.22
C LYS A 516 -6.38 15.76 -33.31
N PRO A 517 -7.03 16.93 -33.30
CA PRO A 517 -8.37 17.03 -33.87
C PRO A 517 -8.25 16.65 -35.36
N ASP A 518 -9.22 15.90 -35.85
CA ASP A 518 -9.32 15.41 -37.22
C ASP A 518 -8.70 16.38 -38.23
N ALA A 519 -7.56 16.00 -38.79
CA ALA A 519 -7.15 16.59 -40.05
C ALA A 519 -8.21 16.13 -41.07
N ALA A 520 -9.15 17.04 -41.34
CA ALA A 520 -10.12 16.90 -42.43
C ALA A 520 -9.39 16.41 -43.69
N PRO A 521 -9.99 15.54 -44.51
CA PRO A 521 -9.38 15.20 -45.78
C PRO A 521 -9.25 16.50 -46.59
N GLU A 522 -8.00 16.93 -46.81
CA GLU A 522 -7.71 18.00 -47.75
C GLU A 522 -8.26 17.59 -49.11
N GLY A 523 -9.38 18.20 -49.48
CA GLY A 523 -9.85 18.23 -50.85
C GLY A 523 -8.78 18.88 -51.70
N THR A 524 -8.10 18.08 -52.50
CA THR A 524 -7.31 18.58 -53.61
C THR A 524 -8.18 18.48 -54.85
N ASP A 525 -8.90 19.59 -55.11
CA ASP A 525 -9.24 19.98 -56.47
C ASP A 525 -7.93 20.08 -57.26
N GLN A 526 -7.74 19.15 -58.20
CA GLN A 526 -6.91 19.39 -59.37
C GLN A 526 -7.76 19.13 -60.61
N ASP A 527 -8.52 20.17 -60.93
CA ASP A 527 -9.05 20.42 -62.27
C ASP A 527 -7.84 20.59 -63.22
N THR A 528 -7.58 19.59 -64.05
CA THR A 528 -6.64 19.70 -65.18
C THR A 528 -7.41 19.36 -66.45
N PRO A 529 -7.62 20.30 -67.39
CA PRO A 529 -8.22 19.97 -68.67
C PRO A 529 -7.20 19.24 -69.54
N ALA A 530 -7.58 18.05 -70.01
CA ALA A 530 -6.84 17.31 -71.03
C ALA A 530 -6.85 18.06 -72.37
N PRO A 531 -5.73 18.11 -73.13
CA PRO A 531 -5.77 18.58 -74.50
C PRO A 531 -6.30 17.46 -75.42
N ALA A 532 -7.23 17.85 -76.29
CA ALA A 532 -7.78 17.02 -77.34
C ALA A 532 -6.76 16.76 -78.47
N THR A 533 -6.62 15.49 -78.86
CA THR A 533 -6.41 14.90 -80.20
C THR A 533 -5.49 15.60 -81.23
N ALA A 534 -4.47 14.87 -81.74
CA ALA A 534 -4.32 14.43 -83.14
C ALA A 534 -2.85 14.04 -83.45
N GLY A 535 -2.63 12.88 -84.09
CA GLY A 535 -1.34 12.43 -84.61
C GLY A 535 -1.08 10.94 -84.43
#